data_AF-A0A6M3MCE0-F1
#
_entry.id   AF-A0A6M3MCE0-F1
#
_cell.length_a   1.000
_cell.length_b   1.000
_cell.length_c   1.000
_cell.angle_alpha   90.00
_cell.angle_beta   90.00
_cell.angle_gamma   90.00
#
_symmetry.space_group_name_H-M   'P 1'
#
loop_
_entity.id
_entity.type
_entity.pdbx_description
1 polymer ?
#
loop_
_entity_poly.entity_id
_entity_poly.type
_entity_poly.pdbx_seq_one_letter_code
_entity_poly.pdbx_strand_id
1 'polypeptide(L)'
;MSEKLNVYLGYEIGSGKPVKVPTFHMLVTGQTRLSGKTTTLKALAKQVVKKGFKVLVFDTKTNFQDYEGFGDPIPVCLKESTDALPLIYLVEGILGRRLTMYYPTLTRVTEGAKNFEDIINNATALKGKPRTTGFVRDACTALIDLLKRLQAQTRKHETTAELKLPYDINKMAINDFEPGGQQLIVKTVFEEALKNFEKLIIIL
;
A
#
# COMPACT_ATOMS: atom_id res chain seq x y z
N MET A 1 30.29 -3.25 10.29
CA MET A 1 29.43 -2.53 11.25
C MET A 1 28.87 -1.33 10.52
N SER A 2 27.63 -1.41 10.00
CA SER A 2 27.00 -0.30 9.27
C SER A 2 26.75 0.85 10.26
N GLU A 3 27.33 2.01 9.99
CA GLU A 3 27.10 3.21 10.78
C GLU A 3 25.59 3.50 10.78
N LYS A 4 24.93 3.47 11.95
CA LYS A 4 23.48 3.67 12.05
C LYS A 4 23.14 5.04 11.45
N LEU A 5 22.48 5.03 10.29
CA LEU A 5 22.03 6.24 9.63
C LEU A 5 21.06 6.98 10.56
N ASN A 6 21.51 8.09 11.14
CA ASN A 6 20.71 8.88 12.08
C ASN A 6 20.28 10.20 11.44
N VAL A 7 19.05 10.62 11.68
CA VAL A 7 18.50 11.91 11.24
C VAL A 7 18.25 12.82 12.44
N TYR A 8 18.42 14.12 12.25
CA TYR A 8 18.21 15.10 13.30
C TYR A 8 16.71 15.36 13.45
N LEU A 9 16.20 15.18 14.66
CA LEU A 9 14.77 15.35 14.97
C LEU A 9 14.47 16.74 15.55
N GLY A 10 15.33 17.23 16.44
CA GLY A 10 15.09 18.47 17.18
C GLY A 10 15.98 18.58 18.41
N TYR A 11 15.50 19.32 19.42
CA TYR A 11 16.16 19.47 20.71
C TYR A 11 15.29 18.94 21.84
N GLU A 12 15.91 18.36 22.86
CA GLU A 12 15.25 17.98 24.10
C GLU A 12 14.83 19.24 24.88
N ILE A 13 13.59 19.25 25.39
CA ILE A 13 13.06 20.35 26.19
C ILE A 13 13.78 20.38 27.56
N GLY A 14 14.23 21.55 27.98
CA GLY A 14 14.95 21.76 29.25
C GLY A 14 16.47 21.67 29.09
N SER A 15 16.99 20.61 28.47
CA SER A 15 18.44 20.45 28.29
C SER A 15 18.99 21.18 27.06
N GLY A 16 18.17 21.39 26.02
CA GLY A 16 18.60 21.94 24.74
C GLY A 16 19.53 21.01 23.95
N LYS A 17 19.68 19.75 24.35
CA LYS A 17 20.57 18.79 23.68
C LYS A 17 19.94 18.34 22.36
N PRO A 18 20.73 18.21 21.27
CA PRO A 18 20.23 17.76 19.98
C PRO A 18 19.83 16.28 20.06
N VAL A 19 18.63 15.97 19.59
CA VAL A 19 18.09 14.63 19.49
C VAL A 19 18.21 14.14 18.05
N LYS A 20 18.83 12.97 17.89
CA LYS A 20 18.89 12.24 16.63
C LYS A 20 18.16 10.92 16.78
N VAL A 21 17.50 10.47 15.71
CA VAL A 21 16.78 9.21 15.67
C VAL A 21 17.28 8.32 14.52
N PRO A 22 17.23 6.99 14.67
CA PRO A 22 17.53 6.08 13.56
C PRO A 22 16.60 6.32 12.38
N THR A 23 17.12 6.17 11.16
CA THR A 23 16.36 6.42 9.93
C THR A 23 15.43 5.25 9.56
N PHE A 24 15.79 4.03 9.95
CA PHE A 24 15.05 2.82 9.57
C PHE A 24 14.02 2.41 10.64
N HIS A 25 12.89 1.87 10.19
CA HIS A 25 11.81 1.33 11.04
C HIS A 25 11.29 2.32 12.09
N MET A 26 10.96 3.54 11.64
CA MET A 26 10.42 4.60 12.49
C MET A 26 8.88 4.58 12.50
N LEU A 27 8.29 4.76 13.69
CA LEU A 27 6.88 5.05 13.87
C LEU A 27 6.72 6.49 14.40
N VAL A 28 5.99 7.33 13.67
CA VAL A 28 5.67 8.71 14.08
C VAL A 28 4.18 8.79 14.44
N THR A 29 3.88 9.03 15.71
CA THR A 29 2.51 9.10 16.22
C THR A 29 2.21 10.45 16.88
N GLY A 30 0.93 10.80 17.00
CA GLY A 30 0.46 12.03 17.64
C GLY A 30 -1.06 12.16 17.61
N GLN A 31 -1.66 12.64 18.69
CA GLN A 31 -3.11 12.56 18.93
C GLN A 31 -3.97 13.41 17.98
N THR A 32 -3.49 14.55 17.47
CA THR A 32 -4.29 15.48 16.67
C THR A 32 -3.75 15.66 15.25
N ARG A 33 -4.58 16.10 14.31
CA ARG A 33 -4.15 16.38 12.91
C ARG A 33 -3.12 17.51 12.82
N LEU A 34 -3.11 18.43 13.79
CA LEU A 34 -2.16 19.54 13.90
C LEU A 34 -0.92 19.22 14.74
N SER A 35 -0.71 17.96 15.14
CA SER A 35 0.40 17.57 16.02
C SER A 35 1.78 17.55 15.32
N GLY A 36 1.90 18.14 14.13
CA GLY A 36 3.17 18.24 13.41
C GLY A 36 3.70 16.96 12.75
N LYS A 37 2.95 15.84 12.73
CA LYS A 37 3.41 14.55 12.15
C LYS A 37 3.92 14.71 10.72
N THR A 38 3.08 15.26 9.84
CA THR A 38 3.40 15.47 8.43
C THR A 38 4.58 16.42 8.26
N THR A 39 4.65 17.49 9.05
CA THR A 39 5.77 18.43 9.07
C THR A 39 7.09 17.73 9.43
N THR A 40 7.07 16.90 10.48
CA THR A 40 8.22 16.08 10.89
C THR A 40 8.64 15.13 9.78
N LEU A 41 7.71 14.38 9.19
CA LEU A 41 8.00 13.45 8.10
C LEU A 41 8.60 14.15 6.88
N LYS A 42 8.07 15.31 6.49
CA LYS A 42 8.60 16.14 5.40
C LYS A 42 10.04 16.60 5.68
N ALA A 43 10.32 17.03 6.91
CA ALA A 43 11.66 17.46 7.31
C ALA A 43 12.67 16.30 7.32
N LEU A 44 12.28 15.14 7.85
CA LEU A 44 13.11 13.93 7.84
C LEU A 44 13.38 13.42 6.43
N ALA A 45 12.35 13.40 5.57
CA ALA A 45 12.48 13.05 4.15
C ALA A 45 13.52 13.91 3.42
N LYS A 46 13.49 15.25 3.62
CA LYS A 46 14.51 16.15 3.04
C LYS A 46 15.92 15.84 3.55
N GLN A 47 16.08 15.38 4.80
CA GLN A 47 17.39 15.02 5.33
C GLN A 47 17.91 13.71 4.74
N VAL A 48 17.07 12.69 4.58
CA VAL A 48 17.50 11.39 4.03
C VAL A 48 17.83 11.47 2.54
N VAL A 49 17.15 12.34 1.79
CA VAL A 49 17.50 12.65 0.39
C VAL A 49 18.94 13.15 0.28
N LYS A 50 19.36 14.08 1.16
CA LYS A 50 20.75 14.56 1.20
C LYS A 50 21.76 13.46 1.52
N LYS A 51 21.31 12.31 2.02
CA LYS A 51 22.14 11.12 2.30
C LYS A 51 22.07 10.06 1.19
N GLY A 52 21.48 10.40 0.04
CA GLY A 52 21.38 9.55 -1.14
C GLY A 52 20.25 8.53 -1.11
N PHE A 53 19.22 8.75 -0.28
CA PHE A 53 18.00 7.92 -0.29
C PHE A 53 16.93 8.56 -1.17
N LYS A 54 16.20 7.72 -1.91
CA LYS A 54 14.92 8.14 -2.48
C LYS A 54 13.83 8.01 -1.42
N VAL A 55 12.81 8.85 -1.52
CA VAL A 55 11.64 8.82 -0.66
C VAL A 55 10.41 8.55 -1.52
N LEU A 56 9.55 7.65 -1.05
CA LEU A 56 8.21 7.43 -1.59
C LEU A 56 7.20 7.74 -0.49
N VAL A 57 6.27 8.64 -0.79
CA VAL A 57 5.14 8.99 0.08
C VAL A 57 3.86 8.42 -0.51
N PHE A 58 3.11 7.67 0.29
CA PHE A 58 1.73 7.33 -0.03
C PHE A 58 0.79 8.44 0.45
N ASP A 59 0.06 9.03 -0.47
CA ASP A 59 -1.01 9.97 -0.13
C ASP A 59 -2.32 9.18 0.02
N THR A 60 -2.61 8.78 1.26
CA THR A 60 -3.76 7.92 1.62
C THR A 60 -5.02 8.71 1.96
N LYS A 61 -4.90 10.01 2.21
CA LYS A 61 -5.99 10.85 2.70
C LYS A 61 -6.64 11.61 1.55
N THR A 62 -7.97 11.70 1.58
CA THR A 62 -8.75 12.43 0.56
C THR A 62 -8.60 13.95 0.61
N ASN A 63 -8.03 14.47 1.68
CA ASN A 63 -7.79 15.89 1.90
C ASN A 63 -6.39 16.29 1.39
N PHE A 64 -6.38 16.95 0.23
CA PHE A 64 -5.25 17.37 -0.62
C PHE A 64 -4.08 18.14 0.04
N GLN A 65 -4.18 18.57 1.30
CA GLN A 65 -3.25 19.55 1.88
C GLN A 65 -2.01 18.95 2.55
N ASP A 66 -2.04 17.68 2.97
CA ASP A 66 -0.95 17.13 3.80
C ASP A 66 0.38 17.09 3.02
N TYR A 67 0.36 16.75 1.73
CA TYR A 67 1.55 16.66 0.87
C TYR A 67 1.52 17.61 -0.34
N GLU A 68 0.73 18.68 -0.25
CA GLU A 68 0.78 19.75 -1.24
C GLU A 68 2.20 20.35 -1.30
N GLY A 69 2.70 20.56 -2.52
CA GLY A 69 4.05 21.06 -2.79
C GLY A 69 5.19 20.16 -2.27
N PHE A 70 4.92 18.90 -1.94
CA PHE A 70 5.92 17.97 -1.41
C PHE A 70 5.99 16.68 -2.21
N GLY A 71 7.07 16.54 -2.98
CA GLY A 71 7.29 15.40 -3.86
C GLY A 71 6.48 15.48 -5.15
N ASP A 72 7.03 14.86 -6.19
CA ASP A 72 6.43 14.84 -7.53
C ASP A 72 5.53 13.61 -7.69
N PRO A 73 4.36 13.76 -8.33
CA PRO A 73 3.43 12.66 -8.51
C PRO A 73 4.03 11.58 -9.42
N ILE A 74 3.84 10.32 -9.04
CA ILE A 74 4.18 9.15 -9.86
C ILE A 74 2.93 8.27 -10.07
N PRO A 75 2.87 7.51 -11.18
CA PRO A 75 1.81 6.54 -11.42
C PRO A 75 1.68 5.51 -10.29
N VAL A 76 0.47 4.99 -10.11
CA VAL A 76 0.22 3.96 -9.09
C VAL A 76 0.87 2.65 -9.52
N CYS A 77 1.72 2.10 -8.66
CA CYS A 77 2.30 0.79 -8.89
C CYS A 77 1.30 -0.28 -8.42
N LEU A 78 0.63 -0.93 -9.37
CA LEU A 78 -0.26 -2.03 -9.09
C LEU A 78 0.06 -3.19 -10.03
N LYS A 79 0.47 -4.29 -9.44
CA LYS A 79 0.64 -5.57 -10.11
C LYS A 79 -0.49 -6.45 -9.68
N GLU A 80 -1.25 -6.96 -10.65
CA GLU A 80 -2.35 -7.84 -10.35
C GLU A 80 -1.83 -9.11 -9.66
N SER A 81 -2.24 -9.28 -8.40
CA SER A 81 -1.85 -10.44 -7.61
C SER A 81 -2.82 -11.58 -7.88
N THR A 82 -2.29 -12.71 -8.31
CA THR A 82 -3.03 -13.96 -8.48
C THR A 82 -2.77 -14.93 -7.33
N ASP A 83 -2.19 -14.45 -6.23
CA ASP A 83 -1.98 -15.24 -5.02
C ASP A 83 -3.24 -15.20 -4.13
N ALA A 84 -3.66 -16.37 -3.66
CA ALA A 84 -4.83 -16.52 -2.78
C ALA A 84 -4.63 -15.87 -1.40
N LEU A 85 -3.41 -15.83 -0.87
CA LEU A 85 -3.14 -15.29 0.47
C LEU A 85 -3.36 -13.76 0.55
N PRO A 86 -2.79 -12.94 -0.33
CA PRO A 86 -3.08 -11.51 -0.34
C PRO A 86 -4.57 -11.23 -0.58
N LEU A 87 -5.19 -11.97 -1.51
CA LEU A 87 -6.60 -11.78 -1.85
C LEU A 87 -7.54 -12.14 -0.69
N ILE A 88 -7.22 -13.15 0.14
CA ILE A 88 -8.07 -13.47 1.30
C ILE A 88 -8.12 -12.33 2.29
N TYR A 89 -7.00 -11.67 2.59
CA TYR A 89 -6.96 -10.55 3.52
C TYR A 89 -7.74 -9.35 3.01
N LEU A 90 -7.74 -9.12 1.69
CA LEU A 90 -8.56 -8.07 1.08
C LEU A 90 -10.05 -8.35 1.26
N VAL A 91 -10.49 -9.59 0.99
CA VAL A 91 -11.90 -9.96 1.14
C VAL A 91 -12.31 -9.95 2.62
N GLU A 92 -11.44 -10.39 3.54
CA GLU A 92 -11.65 -10.28 4.99
C GLU A 92 -11.82 -8.83 5.45
N GLY A 93 -10.99 -7.92 4.95
CA GLY A 93 -11.06 -6.49 5.26
C GLY A 93 -12.39 -5.85 4.85
N ILE A 94 -12.99 -6.30 3.74
CA ILE A 94 -14.29 -5.81 3.25
C ILE A 94 -15.44 -6.44 4.02
N LEU A 95 -15.39 -7.75 4.24
CA LEU A 95 -16.47 -8.47 4.91
C LEU A 95 -16.47 -8.26 6.43
N GLY A 96 -15.42 -7.67 6.99
CA GLY A 96 -15.29 -7.43 8.44
C GLY A 96 -15.22 -8.72 9.25
N ARG A 97 -14.86 -9.85 8.63
CA ARG A 97 -14.82 -11.18 9.26
C ARG A 97 -13.70 -12.02 8.68
N ARG A 98 -13.14 -12.93 9.48
CA ARG A 98 -12.12 -13.89 9.04
C ARG A 98 -12.71 -14.92 8.09
N LEU A 99 -11.96 -15.25 7.06
CA LEU A 99 -12.28 -16.18 5.99
C LEU A 99 -11.24 -17.30 5.89
N THR A 100 -10.39 -17.49 6.91
CA THR A 100 -9.29 -18.47 6.93
C THR A 100 -9.73 -19.88 6.48
N MET A 101 -10.94 -20.31 6.85
CA MET A 101 -11.55 -21.59 6.44
C MET A 101 -11.86 -21.71 4.93
N TYR A 102 -11.87 -20.59 4.21
CA TYR A 102 -12.16 -20.50 2.78
C TYR A 102 -10.91 -20.30 1.92
N TYR A 103 -9.72 -20.33 2.53
CA TYR A 103 -8.46 -20.31 1.79
C TYR A 103 -8.42 -21.35 0.65
N PRO A 104 -8.84 -22.64 0.84
CA PRO A 104 -8.87 -23.62 -0.26
C PRO A 104 -9.82 -23.25 -1.41
N THR A 105 -10.85 -22.45 -1.13
CA THR A 105 -11.77 -21.96 -2.14
C THR A 105 -11.12 -20.83 -2.94
N LEU A 106 -10.42 -19.92 -2.27
CA LEU A 106 -9.66 -18.88 -2.94
C LEU A 106 -8.52 -19.45 -3.78
N THR A 107 -7.77 -20.43 -3.27
CA THR A 107 -6.73 -21.13 -4.05
C THR A 107 -7.28 -21.70 -5.35
N ARG A 108 -8.46 -22.33 -5.33
CA ARG A 108 -9.12 -22.85 -6.54
C ARG A 108 -9.56 -21.76 -7.51
N VAL A 109 -9.94 -20.59 -7.01
CA VAL A 109 -10.37 -19.46 -7.84
C VAL A 109 -9.17 -18.76 -8.47
N THR A 110 -8.04 -18.75 -7.78
CA THR A 110 -6.79 -18.12 -8.25
C THR A 110 -5.91 -19.07 -9.07
N GLU A 111 -6.17 -20.37 -9.03
CA GLU A 111 -5.40 -21.38 -9.75
C GLU A 111 -5.38 -21.11 -11.26
N GLY A 112 -4.18 -21.01 -11.83
CA GLY A 112 -3.98 -20.75 -13.25
C GLY A 112 -4.33 -19.33 -13.73
N ALA A 113 -4.81 -18.45 -12.83
CA ALA A 113 -5.14 -17.08 -13.18
C ALA A 113 -3.88 -16.25 -13.47
N LYS A 114 -3.95 -15.40 -14.50
CA LYS A 114 -2.86 -14.49 -14.89
C LYS A 114 -3.15 -13.03 -14.52
N ASN A 115 -4.43 -12.71 -14.34
CA ASN A 115 -4.94 -11.36 -14.11
C ASN A 115 -6.23 -11.41 -13.27
N PHE A 116 -6.75 -10.26 -12.84
CA PHE A 116 -8.00 -10.17 -12.08
C PHE A 116 -9.22 -10.64 -12.86
N GLU A 117 -9.21 -10.52 -14.20
CA GLU A 117 -10.31 -10.97 -15.06
C GLU A 117 -10.46 -12.50 -15.02
N ASP A 118 -9.35 -13.24 -15.07
CA ASP A 118 -9.32 -14.69 -14.90
C ASP A 118 -9.89 -15.09 -13.54
N ILE A 119 -9.52 -14.38 -12.48
CA ILE A 119 -10.02 -14.63 -11.11
C ILE A 119 -11.54 -14.36 -11.04
N ILE A 120 -12.03 -13.29 -11.64
CA ILE A 120 -13.45 -12.97 -11.72
C ILE A 120 -14.21 -14.07 -12.47
N ASN A 121 -13.67 -14.54 -13.59
CA ASN A 121 -14.26 -15.61 -14.39
C ASN A 121 -14.31 -16.93 -13.60
N ASN A 122 -13.22 -17.31 -12.94
CA ASN A 122 -13.14 -18.49 -12.08
C ASN A 122 -14.11 -18.41 -10.90
N ALA A 123 -14.21 -17.25 -10.24
CA ALA A 123 -15.14 -17.02 -9.14
C ALA A 123 -16.60 -17.12 -9.61
N THR A 124 -16.90 -16.59 -10.80
CA THR A 124 -18.24 -16.64 -11.41
C THR A 124 -18.63 -18.07 -11.74
N ALA A 125 -17.71 -18.84 -12.33
CA ALA A 125 -17.91 -20.25 -12.61
C ALA A 125 -18.13 -21.07 -11.33
N LEU A 126 -17.35 -20.82 -10.26
CA LEU A 126 -17.51 -21.51 -8.98
C LEU A 126 -18.84 -21.16 -8.29
N LYS A 127 -19.24 -19.89 -8.34
CA LYS A 127 -20.53 -19.42 -7.80
C LYS A 127 -21.73 -20.08 -8.50
N GLY A 128 -21.64 -20.31 -9.81
CA GLY A 128 -22.69 -20.92 -10.64
C GLY A 128 -22.88 -22.42 -10.47
N LYS A 129 -21.99 -23.12 -9.75
CA LYS A 129 -22.12 -24.58 -9.56
C LYS A 129 -23.30 -24.95 -8.64
N PRO A 130 -24.06 -26.02 -8.95
CA PRO A 130 -25.29 -26.37 -8.24
C PRO A 130 -25.07 -26.82 -6.78
N ARG A 131 -23.87 -27.26 -6.42
CA ARG A 131 -23.51 -27.71 -5.05
C ARG A 131 -22.65 -26.71 -4.26
N THR A 132 -22.53 -25.47 -4.73
CA THR A 132 -21.77 -24.45 -4.01
C THR A 132 -22.55 -23.99 -2.77
N THR A 133 -21.91 -24.04 -1.60
CA THR A 133 -22.52 -23.60 -0.34
C THR A 133 -22.80 -22.10 -0.37
N GLY A 134 -23.83 -21.65 0.37
CA GLY A 134 -24.21 -20.22 0.43
C GLY A 134 -23.03 -19.31 0.79
N PHE A 135 -22.23 -19.70 1.79
CA PHE A 135 -21.03 -18.96 2.20
C PHE A 135 -19.98 -18.82 1.09
N VAL A 136 -19.74 -19.87 0.29
CA VAL A 136 -18.80 -19.79 -0.84
C VAL A 136 -19.34 -18.84 -1.92
N ARG A 137 -20.66 -18.85 -2.16
CA ARG A 137 -21.27 -17.88 -3.09
C ARG A 137 -21.10 -16.44 -2.60
N ASP A 138 -21.25 -16.18 -1.31
CA ASP A 138 -21.05 -14.85 -0.72
C ASP A 138 -19.59 -14.40 -0.86
N ALA A 139 -18.63 -15.28 -0.54
CA ALA A 139 -17.21 -14.99 -0.68
C ALA A 139 -16.83 -14.71 -2.14
N CYS A 140 -17.28 -15.53 -3.09
CA CYS A 140 -17.08 -15.28 -4.53
C CYS A 140 -17.73 -13.96 -4.96
N THR A 141 -18.91 -13.62 -4.44
CA THR A 141 -19.59 -12.36 -4.76
C THR A 141 -18.80 -11.16 -4.27
N ALA A 142 -18.31 -11.19 -3.03
CA ALA A 142 -17.49 -10.12 -2.46
C ALA A 142 -16.16 -9.95 -3.22
N LEU A 143 -15.51 -11.07 -3.57
CA LEU A 143 -14.28 -11.04 -4.37
C LEU A 143 -14.53 -10.45 -5.77
N ILE A 144 -15.60 -10.87 -6.45
CA ILE A 144 -15.97 -10.34 -7.76
C ILE A 144 -16.23 -8.83 -7.68
N ASP A 145 -17.00 -8.37 -6.69
CA ASP A 145 -17.31 -6.95 -6.51
C ASP A 145 -16.03 -6.14 -6.26
N LEU A 146 -15.17 -6.59 -5.34
CA LEU A 146 -13.88 -5.98 -5.06
C LEU A 146 -13.02 -5.85 -6.33
N LEU A 147 -12.80 -6.95 -7.04
CA LEU A 147 -11.92 -6.96 -8.20
C LEU A 147 -12.47 -6.10 -9.34
N LYS A 148 -13.79 -6.07 -9.53
CA LYS A 148 -14.44 -5.17 -10.51
C LYS A 148 -14.31 -3.70 -10.13
N ARG A 149 -14.48 -3.35 -8.85
CA ARG A 149 -14.26 -1.97 -8.36
C ARG A 149 -12.81 -1.55 -8.55
N LEU A 150 -11.87 -2.43 -8.19
CA LEU A 150 -10.45 -2.19 -8.37
C LEU A 150 -10.10 -1.99 -9.85
N GLN A 151 -10.61 -2.82 -10.75
CA GLN A 151 -10.47 -2.65 -12.20
C GLN A 151 -11.06 -1.33 -12.71
N ALA A 152 -12.21 -0.91 -12.16
CA ALA A 152 -12.82 0.37 -12.52
C ALA A 152 -12.00 1.57 -12.02
N GLN A 153 -11.35 1.45 -10.86
CA GLN A 153 -10.46 2.45 -10.29
C GLN A 153 -9.14 2.53 -11.08
N THR A 154 -8.49 1.41 -11.39
CA THR A 154 -7.27 1.41 -12.23
C THR A 154 -7.49 2.01 -13.60
N ARG A 155 -8.67 1.89 -14.20
CA ARG A 155 -8.97 2.56 -15.49
C ARG A 155 -8.99 4.08 -15.41
N LYS A 156 -9.21 4.65 -14.23
CA LYS A 156 -9.25 6.11 -14.00
C LYS A 156 -7.88 6.70 -13.66
N HIS A 157 -6.90 5.86 -13.35
CA HIS A 157 -5.57 6.28 -12.91
C HIS A 157 -4.51 5.73 -13.85
N GLU A 158 -3.44 6.48 -14.05
CA GLU A 158 -2.25 5.92 -14.70
C GLU A 158 -1.61 4.90 -13.75
N THR A 159 -1.61 3.63 -14.15
CA THR A 159 -1.04 2.53 -13.37
C THR A 159 0.09 1.83 -14.09
N THR A 160 1.12 1.45 -13.35
CA THR A 160 2.30 0.74 -13.85
C THR A 160 2.51 -0.56 -13.09
N ALA A 161 2.96 -1.60 -13.79
CA ALA A 161 3.34 -2.87 -13.17
C ALA A 161 4.67 -2.78 -12.40
N GLU A 162 5.52 -1.82 -12.76
CA GLU A 162 6.86 -1.63 -12.20
C GLU A 162 6.93 -0.31 -11.43
N LEU A 163 7.55 -0.36 -10.25
CA LEU A 163 7.76 0.82 -9.42
C LEU A 163 8.88 1.69 -10.01
N LYS A 164 8.53 2.90 -10.47
CA LYS A 164 9.48 3.89 -10.98
C LYS A 164 9.57 5.07 -10.02
N LEU A 165 10.80 5.39 -9.61
CA LEU A 165 11.10 6.49 -8.67
C LEU A 165 12.06 7.51 -9.32
N PRO A 166 11.61 8.27 -10.34
CA PRO A 166 12.49 9.18 -11.07
C PRO A 166 12.98 10.34 -10.19
N TYR A 167 12.22 10.73 -9.18
CA TYR A 167 12.52 11.88 -8.32
C TYR A 167 13.22 11.47 -7.03
N ASP A 168 13.76 12.46 -6.30
CA ASP A 168 14.29 12.23 -4.95
C ASP A 168 13.16 12.03 -3.93
N ILE A 169 12.06 12.76 -4.10
CA ILE A 169 10.83 12.62 -3.30
C ILE A 169 9.69 12.36 -4.28
N ASN A 170 9.17 11.14 -4.23
CA ASN A 170 8.11 10.65 -5.09
C ASN A 170 6.83 10.56 -4.27
N LYS A 171 5.70 10.90 -4.90
CA LYS A 171 4.38 10.85 -4.26
C LYS A 171 3.45 9.96 -5.07
N MET A 172 2.91 8.93 -4.44
CA MET A 172 1.91 8.05 -5.02
C MET A 172 0.57 8.31 -4.35
N ALA A 173 -0.36 8.89 -5.10
CA ALA A 173 -1.71 9.15 -4.63
C ALA A 173 -2.55 7.87 -4.70
N ILE A 174 -3.03 7.40 -3.55
CA ILE A 174 -3.87 6.19 -3.44
C ILE A 174 -5.20 6.47 -2.72
N ASN A 175 -5.45 7.73 -2.39
CA ASN A 175 -6.64 8.25 -1.72
C ASN A 175 -7.96 7.96 -2.46
N ASP A 176 -7.92 7.80 -3.78
CA ASP A 176 -9.09 7.48 -4.61
C ASP A 176 -9.43 5.97 -4.64
N PHE A 177 -8.56 5.13 -4.09
CA PHE A 177 -8.78 3.70 -3.97
C PHE A 177 -9.49 3.37 -2.66
N GLU A 178 -10.36 2.36 -2.69
CA GLU A 178 -10.96 1.81 -1.46
C GLU A 178 -9.87 1.20 -0.56
N PRO A 179 -10.09 1.04 0.77
CA PRO A 179 -9.06 0.54 1.69
C PRO A 179 -8.39 -0.77 1.26
N GLY A 180 -9.15 -1.71 0.67
CA GLY A 180 -8.58 -2.94 0.11
C GLY A 180 -7.66 -2.68 -1.09
N GLY A 181 -8.04 -1.78 -2.00
CA GLY A 181 -7.19 -1.36 -3.11
C GLY A 181 -5.90 -0.69 -2.63
N GLN A 182 -5.99 0.20 -1.63
CA GLN A 182 -4.83 0.83 -1.01
C GLN A 182 -3.85 -0.19 -0.42
N GLN A 183 -4.36 -1.18 0.32
CA GLN A 183 -3.53 -2.24 0.89
C GLN A 183 -2.79 -3.06 -0.17
N LEU A 184 -3.47 -3.37 -1.29
CA LEU A 184 -2.85 -4.11 -2.38
C LEU A 184 -1.74 -3.31 -3.07
N ILE A 185 -1.98 -2.03 -3.34
CA ILE A 185 -0.98 -1.12 -3.90
C ILE A 185 0.24 -1.04 -2.97
N VAL A 186 0.01 -0.81 -1.68
CA VAL A 186 1.09 -0.74 -0.68
C VAL A 186 1.89 -2.03 -0.67
N LYS A 187 1.23 -3.19 -0.65
CA LYS A 187 1.90 -4.49 -0.72
C LYS A 187 2.76 -4.63 -1.97
N THR A 188 2.23 -4.35 -3.16
CA THR A 188 2.98 -4.44 -4.42
C THR A 188 4.22 -3.54 -4.38
N VAL A 189 4.08 -2.30 -3.92
CA VAL A 189 5.20 -1.37 -3.79
C VAL A 189 6.25 -1.89 -2.82
N PHE A 190 5.87 -2.45 -1.67
CA PHE A 190 6.83 -3.04 -0.73
C PHE A 190 7.58 -4.22 -1.36
N GLU A 191 6.90 -5.07 -2.12
CA GLU A 191 7.54 -6.19 -2.84
C GLU A 191 8.54 -5.71 -3.90
N GLU A 192 8.18 -4.70 -4.68
CA GLU A 192 9.06 -4.11 -5.69
C GLU A 192 10.22 -3.34 -5.05
N ALA A 193 9.96 -2.60 -3.97
CA ALA A 193 10.95 -1.88 -3.18
C ALA A 193 12.03 -2.84 -2.65
N LEU A 194 11.62 -3.94 -2.02
CA LEU A 194 12.53 -4.92 -1.45
C LEU A 194 13.37 -5.66 -2.50
N LYS A 195 12.86 -5.83 -3.72
CA LYS A 195 13.58 -6.50 -4.80
C LYS A 195 14.56 -5.58 -5.53
N ASN A 196 14.16 -4.34 -5.77
CA ASN A 196 14.82 -3.47 -6.75
C ASN A 196 15.51 -2.24 -6.14
N PHE A 197 15.30 -1.93 -4.85
CA PHE A 197 15.78 -0.69 -4.24
C PHE A 197 16.52 -0.95 -2.90
N GLU A 198 17.79 -0.58 -2.85
CA GLU A 198 18.59 -0.66 -1.61
C GLU A 198 18.44 0.58 -0.70
N LYS A 199 18.18 1.75 -1.29
CA LYS A 199 18.16 3.06 -0.59
C LYS A 199 16.84 3.79 -0.79
N LEU A 200 15.77 3.22 -0.26
CA LEU A 200 14.42 3.77 -0.33
C LEU A 200 13.82 3.90 1.08
N ILE A 201 13.23 5.06 1.37
CA ILE A 201 12.39 5.28 2.55
C ILE A 201 10.94 5.43 2.09
N ILE A 202 10.06 4.61 2.66
CA ILE A 202 8.62 4.64 2.40
C ILE A 202 7.92 5.32 3.58
N ILE A 203 7.03 6.26 3.28
CA ILE A 203 6.18 6.97 4.22
C ILE A 203 4.72 6.60 3.91
N LEU A 204 4.01 6.10 4.94
CA LEU A 204 2.61 5.67 4.90
C LEU A 204 1.69 6.70 5.58
#